data_AF-A0A3C0B8X0-F1
#
_entry.id   AF-A0A3C0B8X0-F1
#
_cell.length_a   1.000
_cell.length_b   1.000
_cell.length_c   1.000
_cell.angle_alpha   90.00
_cell.angle_beta   90.00
_cell.angle_gamma   90.00
#
_symmetry.space_group_name_H-M   'P 1'
#
loop_
_entity.id
_entity.type
_entity.pdbx_description
1 polymer ?
#
loop_
_entity_poly.entity_id
_entity_poly.type
_entity_poly.pdbx_seq_one_letter_code
_entity_poly.pdbx_strand_id
1 'polypeptide(L)'
;SAFEAQTSENKLYAERIFDDILMGEKVITHYLPLRMRGGKREEKGIDVWLALEAYELTVFKKFDVLVLVASDGDYVPLVRKLNTLGTRVMLLGWDFRYQDMNGRESVTRTSQELLEEVTYPVAMHELIENRLNKNDSVIANLFDKQDDNRLKFINKPVPEGIQRSRTLNMKSGYGFISFPPNNLFFHYEDVIDGNFNDIMDGDMVEFEIRRNERGEEVAYNVRKLEPGLQE
;
A
#
# COMPACT_ATOMS: atom_id res chain seq x y z
N SER A 1 3.16 25.45 4.53
CA SER A 1 4.15 25.59 5.63
C SER A 1 5.03 24.35 5.75
N ALA A 2 6.24 24.44 6.31
CA ALA A 2 7.18 23.29 6.42
C ALA A 2 6.56 22.02 7.05
N PHE A 3 5.54 22.20 7.90
CA PHE A 3 4.76 21.12 8.50
C PHE A 3 3.90 20.33 7.48
N GLU A 4 3.28 20.99 6.50
CA GLU A 4 2.44 20.32 5.46
C GLU A 4 3.28 19.55 4.44
N ALA A 5 4.48 20.04 4.12
CA ALA A 5 5.43 19.33 3.27
C ALA A 5 5.90 18.04 3.95
N GLN A 6 6.17 18.12 5.26
CA GLN A 6 6.58 17.02 6.10
C GLN A 6 5.49 15.93 6.31
N THR A 7 4.22 16.30 6.46
CA THR A 7 3.11 15.32 6.49
C THR A 7 2.89 14.65 5.13
N SER A 8 3.17 15.38 4.05
CA SER A 8 3.07 14.87 2.67
C SER A 8 4.18 13.86 2.36
N GLU A 9 5.40 14.06 2.86
CA GLU A 9 6.51 13.10 2.71
C GLU A 9 6.22 11.73 3.34
N ASN A 10 5.69 11.69 4.57
CA ASN A 10 5.33 10.43 5.22
C ASN A 10 4.16 9.73 4.52
N LYS A 11 3.23 10.49 3.94
CA LYS A 11 2.15 9.94 3.13
C LYS A 11 2.67 9.28 1.85
N LEU A 12 3.60 9.93 1.16
CA LEU A 12 4.25 9.38 -0.03
C LEU A 12 5.05 8.11 0.29
N TYR A 13 5.68 8.05 1.46
CA TYR A 13 6.39 6.84 1.91
C TYR A 13 5.43 5.67 2.17
N ALA A 14 4.34 5.91 2.89
CA ALA A 14 3.32 4.88 3.14
C ALA A 14 2.65 4.40 1.84
N GLU A 15 2.33 5.33 0.92
CA GLU A 15 1.79 5.00 -0.41
C GLU A 15 2.75 4.12 -1.21
N ARG A 16 4.06 4.40 -1.17
CA ARG A 16 5.08 3.59 -1.87
C ARG A 16 5.23 2.19 -1.29
N ILE A 17 5.25 2.04 0.03
CA ILE A 17 5.28 0.70 0.66
C ILE A 17 4.05 -0.09 0.23
N PHE A 18 2.89 0.55 0.21
CA PHE A 18 1.66 -0.09 -0.22
C PHE A 18 1.72 -0.52 -1.68
N ASP A 19 2.19 0.35 -2.58
CA ASP A 19 2.41 0.01 -3.99
C ASP A 19 3.40 -1.15 -4.17
N ASP A 20 4.51 -1.16 -3.43
CA ASP A 20 5.52 -2.22 -3.50
C ASP A 20 4.93 -3.59 -3.08
N ILE A 21 4.05 -3.61 -2.06
CA ILE A 21 3.33 -4.82 -1.64
C ILE A 21 2.42 -5.30 -2.77
N LEU A 22 1.62 -4.40 -3.36
CA LEU A 22 0.72 -4.74 -4.46
C LEU A 22 1.50 -5.29 -5.68
N MET A 23 2.62 -4.66 -6.01
CA MET A 23 3.50 -5.13 -7.10
C MET A 23 4.10 -6.50 -6.78
N GLY A 24 4.53 -6.74 -5.54
CA GLY A 24 5.02 -8.03 -5.06
C GLY A 24 3.98 -9.16 -5.21
N GLU A 25 2.72 -8.84 -4.92
CA GLU A 25 1.56 -9.73 -5.09
C GLU A 25 1.03 -9.78 -6.54
N LYS A 26 1.74 -9.18 -7.50
CA LYS A 26 1.39 -9.13 -8.93
C LYS A 26 0.02 -8.50 -9.21
N VAL A 27 -0.41 -7.58 -8.35
CA VAL A 27 -1.59 -6.76 -8.58
C VAL A 27 -1.25 -5.74 -9.67
N ILE A 28 -2.07 -5.71 -10.71
CA ILE A 28 -1.94 -4.73 -11.79
C ILE A 28 -2.63 -3.44 -11.35
N THR A 29 -1.83 -2.40 -11.07
CA THR A 29 -2.33 -1.09 -10.65
C THR A 29 -2.58 -0.18 -11.85
N HIS A 30 -3.66 0.60 -11.79
CA HIS A 30 -4.04 1.56 -12.82
C HIS A 30 -4.09 2.97 -12.20
N TYR A 31 -3.32 3.90 -12.75
CA TYR A 31 -3.21 5.27 -12.22
C TYR A 31 -3.80 6.29 -13.20
N LEU A 32 -4.72 7.12 -12.72
CA LEU A 32 -5.28 8.27 -13.45
C LEU A 32 -4.84 9.56 -12.77
N PRO A 33 -4.28 10.55 -13.52
CA PRO A 33 -3.91 11.82 -12.94
C PRO A 33 -5.15 12.62 -12.55
N LEU A 34 -5.15 13.13 -11.31
CA LEU A 34 -6.16 14.08 -10.85
C LEU A 34 -6.03 15.40 -11.61
N ARG A 35 -7.15 15.92 -12.11
CA ARG A 35 -7.18 17.18 -12.85
C ARG A 35 -7.63 18.32 -11.94
N MET A 36 -7.01 19.49 -12.12
CA MET A 36 -7.43 20.71 -11.43
C MET A 36 -8.54 21.39 -12.23
N ARG A 37 -9.72 21.56 -11.63
CA ARG A 37 -10.82 22.32 -12.23
C ARG A 37 -11.39 23.29 -11.20
N GLY A 38 -11.39 24.58 -11.54
CA GLY A 38 -11.88 25.62 -10.62
C GLY A 38 -11.12 25.69 -9.29
N GLY A 39 -9.84 25.30 -9.26
CA GLY A 39 -9.03 25.28 -8.04
C GLY A 39 -9.22 24.05 -7.15
N LYS A 40 -10.13 23.13 -7.50
CA LYS A 40 -10.32 21.85 -6.80
C LYS A 40 -9.75 20.70 -7.63
N ARG A 41 -9.19 19.70 -6.95
CA ARG A 41 -8.82 18.41 -7.58
C ARG A 41 -10.10 17.62 -7.80
N GLU A 42 -10.39 17.28 -9.05
CA GLU A 42 -11.49 16.40 -9.43
C GLU A 42 -10.91 15.07 -9.90
N GLU A 43 -11.37 13.99 -9.27
CA GLU A 43 -11.21 12.63 -9.75
C GLU A 43 -12.28 12.40 -10.83
N LYS A 44 -11.87 11.82 -11.97
CA LYS A 44 -12.77 11.60 -13.09
C LYS A 44 -12.33 10.41 -13.92
N GLY A 45 -13.19 9.38 -13.95
CA GLY A 45 -13.15 8.32 -14.94
C GLY A 45 -12.32 7.10 -14.53
N ILE A 46 -11.86 6.99 -13.28
CA ILE A 46 -11.25 5.75 -12.80
C ILE A 46 -12.28 4.62 -12.80
N ASP A 47 -13.53 4.92 -12.43
CA ASP A 47 -14.63 3.93 -12.43
C ASP A 47 -14.94 3.44 -13.84
N VAL A 48 -14.89 4.35 -14.81
CA VAL A 48 -15.09 4.03 -16.23
C VAL A 48 -13.95 3.15 -16.74
N TRP A 49 -12.71 3.46 -16.39
CA TRP A 49 -11.57 2.62 -16.76
C TRP A 49 -11.71 1.23 -16.12
N LEU A 50 -11.97 1.15 -14.81
CA LEU A 50 -12.17 -0.11 -14.12
C LEU A 50 -13.25 -0.97 -14.80
N ALA A 51 -14.39 -0.36 -15.16
CA ALA A 51 -15.46 -1.06 -15.84
C ALA A 51 -15.06 -1.57 -17.24
N LEU A 52 -14.34 -0.76 -18.02
CA LEU A 52 -13.87 -1.16 -19.35
C LEU A 52 -12.83 -2.27 -19.26
N GLU A 53 -11.87 -2.17 -18.36
CA GLU A 53 -10.82 -3.18 -18.14
C GLU A 53 -11.45 -4.52 -17.71
N ALA A 54 -12.36 -4.49 -16.73
CA ALA A 54 -13.06 -5.67 -16.24
C ALA A 54 -13.87 -6.37 -17.35
N TYR A 55 -14.57 -5.59 -18.18
CA TYR A 55 -15.34 -6.10 -19.31
C TYR A 55 -14.43 -6.68 -20.40
N GLU A 56 -13.39 -5.96 -20.79
CA GLU A 56 -12.42 -6.38 -21.81
C GLU A 56 -11.74 -7.69 -21.42
N LEU A 57 -11.20 -7.77 -20.20
CA LEU A 57 -10.56 -8.98 -19.69
C LEU A 57 -11.53 -10.15 -19.64
N THR A 58 -12.79 -9.92 -19.25
CA THR A 58 -13.81 -10.97 -19.24
C THR A 58 -14.08 -11.51 -20.65
N VAL A 59 -14.17 -10.65 -21.66
CA VAL A 59 -14.36 -11.06 -23.05
C VAL A 59 -13.18 -11.87 -23.57
N PHE A 60 -11.95 -11.43 -23.31
CA PHE A 60 -10.75 -12.09 -23.85
C PHE A 60 -10.35 -13.35 -23.08
N LYS A 61 -10.46 -13.32 -21.76
CA LYS A 61 -10.02 -14.40 -20.87
C LYS A 61 -11.14 -15.38 -20.53
N LYS A 62 -12.41 -15.00 -20.74
CA LYS A 62 -13.61 -15.82 -20.48
C LYS A 62 -13.67 -16.33 -19.05
N PHE A 63 -13.66 -15.41 -18.09
CA PHE A 63 -13.75 -15.76 -16.67
C PHE A 63 -15.10 -16.42 -16.34
N ASP A 64 -15.06 -17.47 -15.51
CA ASP A 64 -16.27 -18.07 -14.95
C ASP A 64 -16.89 -17.16 -13.86
N VAL A 65 -16.02 -16.56 -13.05
CA VAL A 65 -16.37 -15.66 -11.96
C VAL A 65 -15.47 -14.43 -12.01
N LEU A 66 -16.08 -13.26 -11.91
CA LEU A 66 -15.41 -11.99 -11.67
C LEU A 66 -15.69 -11.54 -10.24
N VAL A 67 -14.63 -11.24 -9.47
CA VAL A 67 -14.74 -10.69 -8.12
C VAL A 67 -14.57 -9.17 -8.21
N LEU A 68 -15.61 -8.43 -7.86
CA LEU A 68 -15.64 -6.97 -7.83
C LEU A 68 -15.57 -6.49 -6.38
N VAL A 69 -14.62 -5.60 -6.09
CA VAL A 69 -14.51 -4.92 -4.80
C VAL A 69 -14.98 -3.48 -5.00
N ALA A 70 -16.23 -3.19 -4.64
CA ALA A 70 -16.85 -1.88 -4.83
C ALA A 70 -18.06 -1.70 -3.92
N SER A 71 -18.45 -0.44 -3.70
CA SER A 71 -19.70 -0.08 -3.02
C SER A 71 -20.65 0.76 -3.88
N ASP A 72 -20.22 1.20 -5.07
CA ASP A 72 -20.94 2.17 -5.90
C ASP A 72 -21.93 1.51 -6.88
N GLY A 73 -23.13 2.10 -7.02
CA GLY A 73 -24.15 1.67 -7.98
C GLY A 73 -23.77 1.90 -9.45
N ASP A 74 -22.78 2.75 -9.74
CA ASP A 74 -22.32 3.04 -11.10
C ASP A 74 -21.79 1.80 -11.86
N TYR A 75 -21.48 0.71 -11.14
CA TYR A 75 -21.05 -0.56 -11.72
C TYR A 75 -22.21 -1.49 -12.14
N VAL A 76 -23.47 -1.16 -11.85
CA VAL A 76 -24.64 -1.97 -12.27
C VAL A 76 -24.64 -2.27 -13.79
N PRO A 77 -24.38 -1.31 -14.69
CA PRO A 77 -24.30 -1.59 -16.13
C PRO A 77 -23.19 -2.59 -16.50
N LEU A 78 -22.04 -2.54 -15.81
CA LEU A 78 -20.96 -3.51 -15.99
C LEU A 78 -21.46 -4.92 -15.62
N VAL A 79 -22.04 -5.07 -14.43
CA VAL A 79 -22.54 -6.37 -13.94
C VAL A 79 -23.56 -6.97 -14.90
N ARG A 80 -24.52 -6.17 -15.39
CA ARG A 80 -25.49 -6.61 -16.42
C ARG A 80 -24.80 -7.18 -17.64
N LYS A 81 -23.79 -6.47 -18.16
CA LYS A 81 -23.05 -6.89 -19.36
C LYS A 81 -22.24 -8.16 -19.10
N LEU A 82 -21.60 -8.30 -17.94
CA LEU A 82 -20.88 -9.51 -17.56
C LEU A 82 -21.82 -10.72 -17.43
N ASN A 83 -22.98 -10.54 -16.80
CA ASN A 83 -24.01 -11.57 -16.70
C ASN A 83 -24.49 -12.03 -18.10
N THR A 84 -24.63 -11.12 -19.07
CA THR A 84 -24.98 -11.51 -20.47
C THR A 84 -23.90 -12.33 -21.17
N LEU A 85 -22.63 -12.20 -20.77
CA LEU A 85 -21.54 -13.03 -21.28
C LEU A 85 -21.48 -14.42 -20.59
N GLY A 86 -22.29 -14.64 -19.56
CA GLY A 86 -22.31 -15.85 -18.76
C GLY A 86 -21.33 -15.85 -17.59
N THR A 87 -20.61 -14.75 -17.36
CA THR A 87 -19.70 -14.59 -16.22
C THR A 87 -20.48 -14.18 -14.99
N ARG A 88 -20.30 -14.91 -13.88
CA ARG A 88 -20.94 -14.60 -12.61
C ARG A 88 -20.16 -13.53 -11.86
N VAL A 89 -20.85 -12.61 -11.20
CA VAL A 89 -20.18 -11.54 -10.45
C VAL A 89 -20.31 -11.79 -8.94
N MET A 90 -19.18 -11.84 -8.24
CA MET A 90 -19.10 -11.80 -6.79
C MET A 90 -18.75 -10.37 -6.35
N LEU A 91 -19.54 -9.79 -5.45
CA LEU A 91 -19.29 -8.45 -4.92
C LEU A 91 -18.79 -8.55 -3.48
N LEU A 92 -17.61 -7.99 -3.22
CA LEU A 92 -17.12 -7.79 -1.86
C LEU A 92 -17.37 -6.34 -1.45
N GLY A 93 -18.30 -6.12 -0.51
CA GLY A 93 -18.73 -4.79 -0.06
C GLY A 93 -18.52 -4.57 1.44
N TRP A 94 -18.17 -3.34 1.81
CA TRP A 94 -18.02 -2.91 3.20
C TRP A 94 -18.93 -1.73 3.50
N ASP A 95 -19.79 -1.91 4.50
CA ASP A 95 -20.58 -0.83 5.07
C ASP A 95 -19.93 -0.43 6.39
N PHE A 96 -19.57 0.84 6.53
CA PHE A 96 -18.91 1.33 7.74
C PHE A 96 -19.29 2.78 8.02
N ARG A 97 -19.21 3.15 9.29
CA ARG A 97 -19.37 4.51 9.78
C ARG A 97 -18.05 4.97 10.38
N TYR A 98 -17.61 6.16 10.02
CA TYR A 98 -16.45 6.78 10.62
C TYR A 98 -16.73 8.24 10.95
N GLN A 99 -15.99 8.77 11.91
CA GLN A 99 -16.05 10.18 12.28
C GLN A 99 -14.87 10.90 11.65
N ASP A 100 -15.13 11.98 10.92
CA ASP A 100 -14.05 12.82 10.38
C ASP A 100 -13.35 13.61 11.51
N MET A 101 -12.23 14.25 11.17
CA MET A 101 -11.47 15.08 12.13
C MET A 101 -12.27 16.27 12.69
N ASN A 102 -13.39 16.62 12.06
CA ASN A 102 -14.27 17.72 12.45
C ASN A 102 -15.48 17.21 13.27
N GLY A 103 -15.50 15.93 13.64
CA GLY A 103 -16.55 15.31 14.42
C GLY A 103 -17.80 14.93 13.63
N ARG A 104 -17.81 15.07 12.29
CA ARG A 104 -18.96 14.69 11.45
C ARG A 104 -18.95 13.19 11.18
N GLU A 105 -20.08 12.56 11.40
CA GLU A 105 -20.27 11.16 11.03
C GLU A 105 -20.45 11.05 9.52
N SER A 106 -19.61 10.23 8.89
CA SER A 106 -19.74 9.81 7.50
C SER A 106 -20.03 8.31 7.47
N VAL A 107 -20.90 7.90 6.54
CA VAL A 107 -21.29 6.50 6.36
C VAL A 107 -21.05 6.14 4.91
N THR A 108 -20.34 5.03 4.70
CA THR A 108 -20.26 4.35 3.41
C THR A 108 -21.20 3.16 3.45
N ARG A 109 -22.07 3.04 2.43
CA ARG A 109 -22.95 1.89 2.24
C ARG A 109 -22.85 1.40 0.81
N THR A 110 -22.91 0.09 0.67
CA THR A 110 -22.97 -0.59 -0.62
C THR A 110 -24.33 -0.31 -1.28
N SER A 111 -24.33 0.02 -2.57
CA SER A 111 -25.55 0.26 -3.33
C SER A 111 -26.47 -0.97 -3.34
N GLN A 112 -27.75 -0.75 -3.05
CA GLN A 112 -28.78 -1.79 -3.10
C GLN A 112 -28.98 -2.32 -4.52
N GLU A 113 -28.99 -1.45 -5.51
CA GLU A 113 -29.13 -1.84 -6.92
C GLU A 113 -27.97 -2.75 -7.37
N LEU A 114 -26.75 -2.48 -6.88
CA LEU A 114 -25.60 -3.33 -7.18
C LEU A 114 -25.73 -4.69 -6.49
N LEU A 115 -26.13 -4.72 -5.21
CA LEU A 115 -26.35 -5.95 -4.46
C LEU A 115 -27.40 -6.87 -5.08
N GLU A 116 -28.45 -6.30 -5.67
CA GLU A 116 -29.53 -7.04 -6.33
C GLU A 116 -29.11 -7.61 -7.70
N GLU A 117 -28.17 -6.98 -8.40
CA GLU A 117 -27.76 -7.36 -9.76
C GLU A 117 -26.62 -8.41 -9.78
N VAL A 118 -25.80 -8.47 -8.73
CA VAL A 118 -24.66 -9.39 -8.65
C VAL A 118 -25.08 -10.83 -8.30
N THR A 119 -24.30 -11.81 -8.73
CA THR A 119 -24.60 -13.23 -8.48
C THR A 119 -24.31 -13.65 -7.03
N TYR A 120 -23.22 -13.13 -6.46
CA TYR A 120 -22.77 -13.48 -5.11
C TYR A 120 -22.44 -12.20 -4.31
N PRO A 121 -23.43 -11.58 -3.63
CA PRO A 121 -23.16 -10.47 -2.74
C PRO A 121 -22.52 -10.97 -1.44
N VAL A 122 -21.40 -10.36 -1.05
CA VAL A 122 -20.66 -10.68 0.18
C VAL A 122 -20.48 -9.41 1.01
N ALA A 123 -21.21 -9.34 2.12
CA ALA A 123 -21.06 -8.29 3.13
C ALA A 123 -19.84 -8.57 4.01
N MET A 124 -18.68 -8.06 3.61
CA MET A 124 -17.41 -8.38 4.26
C MET A 124 -17.32 -7.85 5.69
N HIS A 125 -17.94 -6.70 5.97
CA HIS A 125 -18.04 -6.14 7.33
C HIS A 125 -18.74 -7.11 8.30
N GLU A 126 -19.83 -7.75 7.88
CA GLU A 126 -20.50 -8.77 8.71
C GLU A 126 -19.62 -9.99 8.93
N LEU A 127 -18.92 -10.47 7.89
CA LEU A 127 -18.04 -11.62 7.99
C LEU A 127 -16.88 -11.38 8.97
N ILE A 128 -16.21 -10.23 8.83
CA ILE A 128 -15.03 -9.86 9.63
C ILE A 128 -15.40 -9.56 11.08
N GLU A 129 -16.51 -8.86 11.33
CA GLU A 129 -16.89 -8.43 12.68
C GLU A 129 -17.66 -9.50 13.47
N ASN A 130 -18.15 -10.54 12.78
CA ASN A 130 -18.88 -11.62 13.44
C ASN A 130 -17.97 -12.38 14.42
N ARG A 131 -18.28 -12.21 15.72
CA ARG A 131 -17.50 -12.79 16.83
C ARG A 131 -17.45 -14.32 16.80
N LEU A 132 -18.41 -14.98 16.13
CA LEU A 132 -18.43 -16.43 15.95
C LEU A 132 -17.35 -16.91 14.98
N ASN A 133 -16.89 -16.04 14.06
CA ASN A 133 -15.87 -16.34 13.06
C ASN A 133 -14.47 -15.94 13.52
N LYS A 134 -14.26 -15.59 14.79
CA LYS A 134 -12.94 -15.18 15.32
C LYS A 134 -11.83 -16.21 15.13
N ASN A 135 -12.20 -17.48 15.01
CA ASN A 135 -11.27 -18.58 14.77
C ASN A 135 -11.34 -19.10 13.33
N ASP A 136 -12.06 -18.43 12.44
CA ASP A 136 -12.11 -18.80 11.03
C ASP A 136 -10.75 -18.48 10.39
N SER A 137 -10.03 -19.53 10.00
CA SER A 137 -8.75 -19.41 9.34
C SER A 137 -8.81 -18.63 8.02
N VAL A 138 -9.94 -18.68 7.30
CA VAL A 138 -10.10 -17.96 6.03
C VAL A 138 -10.13 -16.45 6.29
N ILE A 139 -10.87 -16.01 7.31
CA ILE A 139 -10.96 -14.60 7.68
C ILE A 139 -9.66 -14.13 8.32
N ALA A 140 -9.05 -14.95 9.17
CA ALA A 140 -7.77 -14.63 9.81
C ALA A 140 -6.63 -14.47 8.80
N ASN A 141 -6.66 -15.22 7.69
CA ASN A 141 -5.65 -15.14 6.63
C ASN A 141 -5.91 -13.98 5.63
N LEU A 142 -7.06 -13.30 5.70
CA LEU A 142 -7.32 -12.10 4.89
C LEU A 142 -6.45 -10.92 5.35
N PHE A 143 -6.11 -10.89 6.63
CA PHE A 143 -5.28 -9.85 7.20
C PHE A 143 -3.85 -10.35 7.28
N ASP A 144 -2.92 -9.50 6.85
CA ASP A 144 -1.54 -9.68 7.24
C ASP A 144 -1.50 -9.70 8.77
N LYS A 145 -1.01 -10.80 9.34
CA LYS A 145 -0.80 -10.87 10.78
C LYS A 145 0.24 -9.80 11.03
N GLN A 146 -0.16 -8.62 11.52
CA GLN A 146 0.78 -7.61 12.00
C GLN A 146 1.80 -8.37 12.82
N ASP A 147 2.99 -8.50 12.24
CA ASP A 147 3.94 -9.50 12.67
C ASP A 147 4.12 -9.28 14.17
N ASP A 148 3.79 -10.24 15.03
CA ASP A 148 4.03 -10.09 16.47
C ASP A 148 5.54 -9.85 16.70
N ASN A 149 6.36 -10.20 15.70
CA ASN A 149 7.74 -9.81 15.55
C ASN A 149 7.96 -8.29 15.36
N ARG A 150 7.15 -7.54 14.60
CA ARG A 150 7.21 -6.06 14.55
C ARG A 150 7.09 -5.45 15.94
N LEU A 151 6.16 -5.93 16.77
CA LEU A 151 6.04 -5.52 18.18
C LEU A 151 7.26 -5.91 19.03
N LYS A 152 7.89 -7.08 18.77
CA LYS A 152 9.16 -7.48 19.41
C LYS A 152 10.35 -6.62 18.98
N PHE A 153 10.35 -6.08 17.76
CA PHE A 153 11.41 -5.19 17.28
C PHE A 153 11.22 -3.74 17.74
N ILE A 154 9.98 -3.25 17.84
CA ILE A 154 9.67 -1.90 18.39
C ILE A 154 10.17 -1.75 19.84
N ASN A 155 10.17 -2.84 20.61
CA ASN A 155 10.61 -2.85 22.01
C ASN A 155 12.10 -3.22 22.20
N LYS A 156 12.85 -3.47 21.13
CA LYS A 156 14.31 -3.64 21.25
C LYS A 156 14.98 -2.27 21.25
N PRO A 157 15.95 -2.02 22.14
CA PRO A 157 16.75 -0.81 22.06
C PRO A 157 17.43 -0.75 20.69
N VAL A 158 17.49 0.45 20.12
CA VAL A 158 18.22 0.72 18.88
C VAL A 158 19.64 0.17 19.05
N PRO A 159 20.13 -0.70 18.14
CA PRO A 159 21.49 -1.20 18.23
C PRO A 159 22.48 -0.05 18.27
N GLU A 160 23.24 0.05 19.35
CA GLU A 160 24.28 1.06 19.49
C GLU A 160 25.49 0.68 18.62
N GLY A 161 26.03 1.67 17.92
CA GLY A 161 27.23 1.53 17.10
C GLY A 161 26.96 1.27 15.63
N ILE A 162 28.03 0.87 14.96
CA ILE A 162 28.09 0.76 13.50
C ILE A 162 27.45 -0.55 13.03
N GLN A 163 26.52 -0.44 12.08
CA GLN A 163 25.79 -1.53 11.44
C GLN A 163 26.20 -1.67 9.98
N ARG A 164 25.99 -2.85 9.40
CA ARG A 164 26.28 -3.14 7.99
C ARG A 164 25.12 -3.86 7.33
N SER A 165 24.72 -3.40 6.15
CA SER A 165 23.68 -4.06 5.37
C SER A 165 23.70 -3.59 3.92
N ARG A 166 22.74 -4.08 3.12
CA ARG A 166 22.61 -3.77 1.70
C ARG A 166 21.69 -2.59 1.46
N THR A 167 22.05 -1.77 0.49
CA THR A 167 21.18 -0.72 -0.04
C THR A 167 20.06 -1.29 -0.90
N LEU A 168 18.94 -0.58 -0.90
CA LEU A 168 17.72 -0.88 -1.64
C LEU A 168 17.12 0.44 -2.15
N ASN A 169 16.43 0.38 -3.29
CA ASN A 169 15.64 1.48 -3.85
C ASN A 169 16.38 2.84 -3.91
N MET A 170 17.64 2.84 -4.36
CA MET A 170 18.45 4.02 -4.61
C MET A 170 17.78 4.93 -5.65
N LYS A 171 17.47 6.17 -5.25
CA LYS A 171 16.82 7.18 -6.10
C LYS A 171 17.60 8.50 -6.04
N SER A 172 17.25 9.47 -6.87
CA SER A 172 17.94 10.77 -6.91
C SER A 172 17.83 11.49 -5.55
N GLY A 173 18.91 11.45 -4.77
CA GLY A 173 19.06 12.17 -3.50
C GLY A 173 18.78 11.36 -2.22
N TYR A 174 18.37 10.09 -2.30
CA TYR A 174 18.15 9.26 -1.11
C TYR A 174 18.14 7.76 -1.45
N GLY A 175 18.34 6.94 -0.44
CA GLY A 175 18.26 5.48 -0.55
C GLY A 175 17.70 4.84 0.72
N PHE A 176 17.54 3.53 0.65
CA PHE A 176 17.17 2.72 1.80
C PHE A 176 18.24 1.67 2.09
N ILE A 177 18.31 1.24 3.34
CA ILE A 177 19.18 0.16 3.79
C ILE A 177 18.31 -0.93 4.39
N SER A 178 18.52 -2.18 3.98
CA SER A 178 17.77 -3.32 4.47
C SER A 178 18.02 -3.51 5.97
N PHE A 179 16.99 -3.36 6.80
CA PHE A 179 17.13 -3.52 8.24
C PHE A 179 15.80 -3.96 8.88
N PRO A 180 15.80 -4.89 9.85
CA PRO A 180 14.59 -5.24 10.58
C PRO A 180 14.34 -4.24 11.73
N PRO A 181 13.08 -3.83 12.01
CA PRO A 181 11.83 -4.30 11.41
C PRO A 181 11.42 -3.57 10.13
N ASN A 182 12.01 -2.40 9.85
CA ASN A 182 11.74 -1.60 8.67
C ASN A 182 13.08 -1.12 8.08
N ASN A 183 13.15 -1.06 6.75
CA ASN A 183 14.31 -0.51 6.07
C ASN A 183 14.57 0.92 6.52
N LEU A 184 15.86 1.25 6.70
CA LEU A 184 16.29 2.54 7.19
C LEU A 184 16.48 3.51 6.02
N PHE A 185 15.88 4.67 6.12
CA PHE A 185 16.09 5.77 5.18
C PHE A 185 17.43 6.46 5.44
N PHE A 186 18.10 6.90 4.37
CA PHE A 186 19.21 7.86 4.45
C PHE A 186 19.14 8.85 3.29
N HIS A 187 19.53 10.10 3.56
CA HIS A 187 19.63 11.15 2.56
C HIS A 187 21.04 11.23 1.97
N TYR A 188 21.22 11.87 0.81
CA TYR A 188 22.56 12.05 0.22
C TYR A 188 23.52 12.80 1.14
N GLU A 189 23.00 13.65 2.03
CA GLU A 189 23.79 14.42 3.02
C GLU A 189 24.33 13.54 4.14
N ASP A 190 23.72 12.39 4.37
CA ASP A 190 24.15 11.43 5.39
C ASP A 190 25.25 10.50 4.87
N VAL A 191 25.61 10.59 3.57
CA VAL A 191 26.71 9.82 2.98
C VAL A 191 28.04 10.49 3.30
N ILE A 192 28.94 9.72 3.91
CA ILE A 192 30.29 10.15 4.26
C ILE A 192 31.33 9.34 3.48
N ASP A 193 32.54 9.89 3.37
CA ASP A 193 33.69 9.25 2.72
C ASP A 193 33.41 8.71 1.30
N GLY A 194 32.56 9.41 0.52
CA GLY A 194 32.21 9.01 -0.84
C GLY A 194 31.13 9.90 -1.46
N ASN A 195 30.74 9.61 -2.71
CA ASN A 195 29.61 10.26 -3.37
C ASN A 195 28.38 9.35 -3.33
N PHE A 196 27.23 9.91 -3.00
CA PHE A 196 25.94 9.22 -3.05
C PHE A 196 25.70 8.52 -4.41
N ASN A 197 26.11 9.17 -5.51
CA ASN A 197 25.90 8.63 -6.87
C ASN A 197 26.71 7.37 -7.16
N ASP A 198 27.71 7.03 -6.34
CA ASP A 198 28.53 5.84 -6.49
C ASP A 198 27.92 4.62 -5.78
N ILE A 199 26.84 4.82 -5.02
CA ILE A 199 26.09 3.80 -4.30
C ILE A 199 24.94 3.32 -5.19
N MET A 200 24.89 2.02 -5.48
CA MET A 200 23.84 1.38 -6.27
C MET A 200 23.03 0.43 -5.40
N ASP A 201 21.89 -0.03 -5.92
CA ASP A 201 21.09 -1.06 -5.26
C ASP A 201 21.89 -2.35 -5.07
N GLY A 202 21.82 -2.90 -3.86
CA GLY A 202 22.49 -4.13 -3.47
C GLY A 202 23.93 -3.96 -2.95
N ASP A 203 24.47 -2.74 -2.98
CA ASP A 203 25.80 -2.45 -2.43
C ASP A 203 25.81 -2.61 -0.90
N MET A 204 26.95 -3.09 -0.38
CA MET A 204 27.17 -3.16 1.07
C MET A 204 27.55 -1.77 1.59
N VAL A 205 26.85 -1.32 2.62
CA VAL A 205 27.14 -0.06 3.30
C VAL A 205 27.27 -0.28 4.80
N GLU A 206 28.01 0.62 5.41
CA GLU A 206 28.19 0.76 6.85
C GLU A 206 27.50 2.04 7.32
N PHE A 207 26.78 2.01 8.44
CA PHE A 207 25.95 3.13 8.90
C PHE A 207 25.70 3.08 10.42
N GLU A 208 25.28 4.20 11.00
CA GLU A 208 24.77 4.30 12.37
C GLU A 208 23.25 4.49 12.35
N ILE A 209 22.54 4.00 13.37
CA ILE A 209 21.10 4.24 13.52
C ILE A 209 20.88 5.40 14.48
N ARG A 210 20.12 6.40 14.05
CA ARG A 210 19.71 7.53 14.90
C ARG A 210 18.22 7.75 14.82
N ARG A 211 17.68 8.42 15.85
CA ARG A 211 16.30 8.91 15.82
C ARG A 211 16.29 10.33 15.26
N ASN A 212 15.50 10.55 14.21
CA ASN A 212 15.27 11.89 13.67
C ASN A 212 14.41 12.73 14.64
N GLU A 213 14.14 13.98 14.29
CA GLU A 213 13.30 14.90 15.10
C GLU A 213 11.88 14.38 15.38
N ARG A 214 11.44 13.35 14.66
CA ARG A 214 10.12 12.71 14.80
C ARG A 214 10.16 11.41 15.60
N GLY A 215 11.34 10.99 16.05
CA GLY A 215 11.55 9.75 16.79
C GLY A 215 11.65 8.49 15.93
N GLU A 216 11.70 8.62 14.60
CA GLU A 216 11.85 7.52 13.64
C GLU A 216 13.33 7.12 13.50
N GLU A 217 13.60 5.84 13.35
CA GLU A 217 14.95 5.30 13.15
C GLU A 217 15.39 5.49 11.69
N VAL A 218 16.49 6.21 11.50
CA VAL A 218 17.10 6.52 10.20
C VAL A 218 18.58 6.15 10.22
N ALA A 219 19.15 5.90 9.04
CA ALA A 219 20.56 5.64 8.88
C ALA A 219 21.33 6.95 8.70
N TYR A 220 22.42 7.10 9.46
CA TYR A 220 23.35 8.22 9.45
C TYR A 220 24.77 7.74 9.19
N ASN A 221 25.65 8.64 8.75
CA ASN A 221 27.07 8.33 8.50
C ASN A 221 27.22 7.13 7.56
N VAL A 222 26.45 7.11 6.46
CA VAL A 222 26.40 5.99 5.52
C VAL A 222 27.65 6.00 4.65
N ARG A 223 28.35 4.87 4.61
CA ARG A 223 29.57 4.69 3.82
C ARG A 223 29.51 3.40 3.02
N LYS A 224 29.82 3.49 1.73
CA LYS A 224 29.95 2.30 0.87
C LYS A 224 31.16 1.47 1.27
N LEU A 225 30.97 0.16 1.39
CA LEU A 225 32.04 -0.80 1.57
C LEU A 225 32.49 -1.29 0.20
N GLU A 226 33.79 -1.22 -0.07
CA GLU A 226 34.35 -1.83 -1.27
C GLU A 226 34.24 -3.37 -1.20
N PRO A 227 33.97 -4.06 -2.32
CA PRO A 227 33.91 -5.51 -2.33
C PRO A 227 35.31 -6.16 -2.14
N GLY A 228 35.63 -6.55 -0.89
CA GLY A 228 36.70 -7.49 -0.48
C GLY A 228 37.89 -6.82 0.25
N LEU A 229 38.48 -7.36 1.33
CA LEU A 229 38.74 -8.77 1.66
C LEU A 229 37.91 -9.32 2.83
N GLN A 230 37.42 -10.55 2.63
CA GLN A 230 37.11 -11.48 3.72
C GLN A 230 38.44 -11.96 4.34
N GLU A 231 38.59 -11.83 5.66
CA GLU A 231 39.38 -12.76 6.47
C GLU A 231 38.42 -13.58 7.34
#